data_AF-A0A3S4CFG2-F1
#
_entry.id   AF-A0A3S4CFG2-F1
#
_cell.length_a   1.000
_cell.length_b   1.000
_cell.length_c   1.000
_cell.angle_alpha   90.00
_cell.angle_beta   90.00
_cell.angle_gamma   90.00
#
_symmetry.space_group_name_H-M   'P 1'
#
loop_
_entity.id
_entity.type
_entity.pdbx_description
1 polymer ?
#
loop_
_entity_poly.entity_id
_entity_poly.type
_entity_poly.pdbx_seq_one_letter_code
_entity_poly.pdbx_strand_id
1 'polypeptide(L)'
;MKLTWFGNTAFRLHIGGQIIVLDAAAAPNGVDAAEVLSGADRVIERNVNEPLLDARTWRPRPRERLLDAGDLPRPVDIWSLGPDCILLDADEDAPLLLIAGPLPTLGRWAEKAIVILAGQQLMRRGEQLVDAVIPRLIALAGSDAEVEAAFIQLPAKLDGAGLLALSPGLAVEV
;
A
#
# COMPACT_ATOMS: atom_id res chain seq x y z
N MET A 1 -7.07 -4.59 -8.06
CA MET A 1 -5.79 -4.86 -7.36
C MET A 1 -5.95 -6.03 -6.39
N LYS A 2 -4.88 -6.76 -6.05
CA LYS A 2 -4.89 -7.79 -4.99
C LYS A 2 -3.74 -7.58 -3.99
N LEU A 3 -4.05 -7.68 -2.70
CA LEU A 3 -3.11 -7.50 -1.59
C LEU A 3 -2.91 -8.81 -0.85
N THR A 4 -1.67 -9.19 -0.56
CA THR A 4 -1.34 -10.26 0.40
C THR A 4 -0.32 -9.72 1.38
N TRP A 5 -0.65 -9.75 2.66
CA TRP A 5 0.26 -9.38 3.75
C TRP A 5 0.79 -10.65 4.42
N PHE A 6 2.08 -10.73 4.68
CA PHE A 6 2.68 -11.90 5.34
C PHE A 6 3.06 -11.63 6.81
N GLY A 7 2.95 -10.38 7.25
CA GLY A 7 3.45 -9.93 8.55
C GLY A 7 4.47 -8.81 8.40
N ASN A 8 4.65 -8.03 9.47
CA ASN A 8 5.51 -6.83 9.47
C ASN A 8 5.22 -5.95 8.24
N THR A 9 6.21 -5.77 7.37
CA THR A 9 6.12 -4.99 6.14
C THR A 9 6.29 -5.82 4.87
N ALA A 10 6.19 -7.15 4.99
CA ALA A 10 6.27 -8.06 3.87
C ALA A 10 4.91 -8.16 3.16
N PHE A 11 4.87 -7.72 1.90
CA PHE A 11 3.67 -7.75 1.07
C PHE A 11 3.94 -8.34 -0.31
N ARG A 12 2.95 -9.03 -0.86
CA ARG A 12 2.85 -9.29 -2.30
C ARG A 12 1.65 -8.54 -2.84
N LEU A 13 1.88 -7.75 -3.88
CA LEU A 13 0.93 -6.81 -4.45
C LEU A 13 0.73 -7.15 -5.92
N HIS A 14 -0.49 -7.51 -6.31
CA HIS A 14 -0.85 -7.64 -7.71
C HIS A 14 -1.47 -6.31 -8.16
N ILE A 15 -0.70 -5.53 -8.90
CA ILE A 15 -1.02 -4.16 -9.31
C ILE A 15 -0.55 -3.92 -10.75
N GLY A 16 -1.41 -3.37 -11.59
CA GLY A 16 -1.08 -3.06 -12.99
C GLY A 16 -0.68 -4.29 -13.81
N GLY A 17 -1.26 -5.46 -13.52
CA GLY A 17 -0.91 -6.73 -14.15
C GLY A 17 0.45 -7.30 -13.74
N GLN A 18 1.12 -6.71 -12.74
CA GLN A 18 2.43 -7.13 -12.23
C GLN A 18 2.34 -7.56 -10.77
N ILE A 19 3.24 -8.43 -10.35
CA ILE A 19 3.43 -8.88 -8.96
C ILE A 19 4.65 -8.16 -8.39
N ILE A 20 4.40 -7.24 -7.47
CA ILE A 20 5.42 -6.50 -6.72
C ILE A 20 5.50 -7.07 -5.31
N VAL A 21 6.68 -7.50 -4.90
CA VAL A 21 6.96 -7.94 -3.53
C VAL A 21 7.71 -6.84 -2.78
N LEU A 22 7.19 -6.44 -1.62
CA LEU A 22 7.82 -5.45 -0.74
C LEU A 22 8.39 -6.16 0.49
N ASP A 23 9.62 -5.82 0.86
CA ASP A 23 10.36 -6.30 2.03
C ASP A 23 10.21 -7.79 2.30
N ALA A 24 10.52 -8.64 1.32
CA ALA A 24 10.40 -10.09 1.47
C ALA A 24 11.11 -10.61 2.74
N ALA A 25 12.28 -10.07 3.05
CA ALA A 25 13.06 -10.44 4.23
C ALA A 25 12.43 -10.02 5.58
N ALA A 26 11.41 -9.14 5.57
CA ALA A 26 10.68 -8.76 6.76
C ALA A 26 9.58 -9.76 7.14
N ALA A 27 9.32 -10.79 6.33
CA ALA A 27 8.33 -11.81 6.65
C ALA A 27 8.68 -12.51 7.99
N PRO A 28 7.71 -12.76 8.88
CA PRO A 28 7.96 -13.45 10.14
C PRO A 28 8.55 -14.85 9.96
N ASN A 29 9.26 -15.31 10.98
CA ASN A 29 9.75 -16.69 11.05
C ASN A 29 8.58 -17.67 10.89
N GLY A 30 8.73 -18.65 9.99
CA GLY A 30 7.69 -19.64 9.68
C GLY A 30 6.88 -19.35 8.41
N VAL A 31 7.02 -18.16 7.82
CA VAL A 31 6.54 -17.89 6.46
C VAL A 31 7.59 -18.40 5.47
N ASP A 32 7.15 -19.16 4.46
CA ASP A 32 8.04 -19.66 3.40
C ASP A 32 8.44 -18.51 2.46
N ALA A 33 9.73 -18.23 2.34
CA ALA A 33 10.26 -17.20 1.45
C ALA A 33 9.89 -17.47 -0.02
N ALA A 34 9.79 -18.75 -0.44
CA ALA A 34 9.36 -19.11 -1.78
C ALA A 34 7.89 -18.74 -2.03
N GLU A 35 7.05 -18.78 -1.00
CA GLU A 35 5.65 -18.35 -1.09
C GLU A 35 5.56 -16.83 -1.25
N VAL A 36 6.34 -16.08 -0.46
CA VAL A 36 6.38 -14.60 -0.52
C VAL A 36 6.84 -14.13 -1.90
N LEU A 37 7.88 -14.76 -2.45
CA LEU A 37 8.49 -14.41 -3.75
C LEU A 37 7.78 -15.03 -4.95
N SER A 38 6.77 -15.87 -4.73
CA SER A 38 6.12 -16.62 -5.80
C SER A 38 5.51 -15.69 -6.85
N GLY A 39 5.99 -15.83 -8.09
CA GLY A 39 5.54 -15.05 -9.25
C GLY A 39 5.99 -13.60 -9.26
N ALA A 40 6.91 -13.18 -8.38
CA ALA A 40 7.34 -11.78 -8.31
C ALA A 40 8.00 -11.32 -9.61
N ASP A 41 7.43 -10.29 -10.24
CA ASP A 41 8.06 -9.58 -11.34
C ASP A 41 9.16 -8.64 -10.82
N ARG A 42 8.93 -8.03 -9.64
CA ARG A 42 9.88 -7.14 -8.97
C ARG A 42 9.84 -7.36 -7.46
N VAL A 43 11.02 -7.31 -6.85
CA VAL A 43 11.22 -7.33 -5.39
C VAL A 43 11.85 -6.01 -5.00
N ILE A 44 11.26 -5.35 -4.02
CA ILE A 44 11.63 -4.02 -3.57
C ILE A 44 11.87 -4.05 -2.07
N GLU A 45 12.96 -3.42 -1.63
CA GLU A 45 13.26 -3.19 -0.23
C GLU A 45 13.02 -1.70 0.06
N ARG A 46 12.09 -1.40 0.97
CA ARG A 46 11.76 -0.02 1.32
C ARG A 46 12.98 0.69 1.91
N ASN A 47 13.09 1.98 1.61
CA ASN A 47 14.14 2.89 2.08
C ASN A 47 15.53 2.60 1.49
N VAL A 48 15.63 1.87 0.37
CA VAL A 48 16.93 1.54 -0.22
C VAL A 48 17.19 2.36 -1.47
N ASN A 49 16.40 2.18 -2.53
CA ASN A 49 16.74 2.70 -3.86
C ASN A 49 15.66 3.59 -4.48
N GLU A 50 14.50 3.72 -3.85
CA GLU A 50 13.36 4.43 -4.44
C GLU A 50 13.62 5.94 -4.44
N PRO A 51 13.38 6.63 -5.57
CA PRO A 51 13.51 8.07 -5.61
C PRO A 51 12.53 8.72 -4.62
N LEU A 52 13.04 9.69 -3.86
CA LEU A 52 12.22 10.51 -2.97
C LEU A 52 11.33 11.44 -3.79
N LEU A 53 10.05 11.50 -3.43
CA LEU A 53 9.03 12.27 -4.12
C LEU A 53 8.29 13.20 -3.15
N ASP A 54 7.99 14.44 -3.58
CA ASP A 54 7.06 15.30 -2.86
C ASP A 54 5.60 14.90 -3.14
N ALA A 55 5.02 14.22 -2.15
CA ALA A 55 3.64 13.76 -2.16
C ALA A 55 2.62 14.91 -2.25
N ARG A 56 2.96 16.16 -1.95
CA ARG A 56 2.00 17.29 -2.00
C ARG A 56 1.61 17.64 -3.43
N THR A 57 2.57 17.53 -4.35
CA THR A 57 2.42 17.97 -5.75
C THR A 57 2.29 16.83 -6.74
N TRP A 58 2.55 15.60 -6.30
CA TRP A 58 2.44 14.42 -7.15
C TRP A 58 1.03 14.22 -7.70
N ARG A 59 0.96 13.63 -8.90
CA ARG A 59 -0.29 13.22 -9.55
C ARG A 59 -0.08 11.85 -10.17
N PRO A 60 -1.11 10.98 -10.14
CA PRO A 60 -1.08 9.71 -10.86
C PRO A 60 -0.76 9.92 -12.33
N ARG A 61 0.01 9.01 -12.90
CA ARG A 61 0.32 9.03 -14.32
C ARG A 61 -0.97 8.84 -15.14
N PRO A 62 -1.09 9.49 -16.31
CA PRO A 62 -2.17 9.17 -17.22
C PRO A 62 -2.00 7.73 -17.71
N ARG A 63 -3.13 7.03 -17.86
CA ARG A 63 -3.18 5.70 -18.46
C ARG A 63 -2.52 5.71 -19.84
N GLU A 64 -1.73 4.69 -20.12
CA GLU A 64 -1.18 4.45 -21.45
C GLU A 64 -2.33 4.23 -22.44
N ARG A 65 -2.19 4.81 -23.62
CA ARG A 65 -3.20 4.67 -24.66
C ARG A 65 -3.02 3.29 -25.29
N LEU A 66 -4.12 2.61 -25.59
CA LEU A 66 -4.08 1.29 -26.25
C LEU A 66 -3.30 1.29 -27.59
N LEU A 67 -3.23 2.43 -28.27
CA LEU A 67 -2.47 2.58 -29.51
C LEU A 67 -0.95 2.65 -29.30
N ASP A 68 -0.53 3.05 -28.10
CA ASP A 68 0.87 3.22 -27.71
C ASP A 68 1.36 2.05 -26.83
N ALA A 69 0.43 1.25 -26.29
CA ALA A 69 0.72 0.11 -25.43
C ALA A 69 1.43 -1.01 -26.21
N GLY A 70 2.52 -1.52 -25.63
CA GLY A 70 3.20 -2.72 -26.13
C GLY A 70 2.53 -4.01 -25.67
N ASP A 71 3.14 -5.15 -26.03
CA ASP A 71 2.64 -6.47 -25.63
C ASP A 71 2.82 -6.77 -24.12
N LEU A 72 3.65 -6.00 -23.43
CA LEU A 72 3.93 -6.14 -22.00
C LEU A 72 3.26 -5.01 -21.20
N PRO A 73 2.79 -5.28 -19.96
CA PRO A 73 2.29 -4.24 -19.08
C PRO A 73 3.34 -3.15 -18.83
N ARG A 74 2.91 -1.88 -18.85
CA ARG A 74 3.77 -0.76 -18.48
C ARG A 74 4.25 -0.92 -17.03
N PRO A 75 5.56 -0.84 -16.73
CA PRO A 75 6.09 -1.04 -15.38
C PRO A 75 5.41 -0.18 -14.33
N VAL A 76 5.18 -0.72 -13.13
CA VAL A 76 4.66 0.06 -11.98
C VAL A 76 5.69 1.10 -11.58
N ASP A 77 5.27 2.36 -11.44
CA ASP A 77 6.15 3.40 -10.89
C ASP A 77 6.16 3.31 -9.36
N ILE A 78 7.33 3.45 -8.76
CA ILE A 78 7.55 3.24 -7.32
C ILE A 78 8.39 4.39 -6.77
N TRP A 79 7.92 5.04 -5.71
CA TRP A 79 8.59 6.17 -5.05
C TRP A 79 8.61 6.03 -3.54
N SER A 80 9.61 6.62 -2.90
CA SER A 80 9.60 6.86 -1.45
C SER A 80 8.90 8.20 -1.17
N LEU A 81 8.04 8.23 -0.16
CA LEU A 81 7.43 9.47 0.37
C LEU A 81 8.04 9.89 1.72
N GLY A 82 9.19 9.32 2.08
CA GLY A 82 9.81 9.45 3.39
C GLY A 82 10.03 8.08 4.05
N PRO A 83 10.51 8.07 5.31
CA PRO A 83 10.83 6.83 6.02
C PRO A 83 9.63 5.90 6.09
N ASP A 84 9.84 4.66 5.66
CA ASP A 84 8.86 3.57 5.71
C ASP A 84 7.55 3.85 4.96
N CYS A 85 7.59 4.76 3.98
CA CYS A 85 6.45 5.12 3.14
C CYS A 85 6.79 4.94 1.67
N ILE A 86 6.01 4.10 0.98
CA ILE A 86 6.20 3.78 -0.43
C ILE A 86 4.91 3.97 -1.22
N LEU A 87 4.99 4.64 -2.36
CA LEU A 87 3.89 4.88 -3.28
C LEU A 87 4.11 4.05 -4.54
N LEU A 88 3.06 3.34 -4.97
CA LEU A 88 3.01 2.58 -6.20
C LEU A 88 1.91 3.15 -7.10
N ASP A 89 2.22 3.38 -8.37
CA ASP A 89 1.28 3.87 -9.37
C ASP A 89 1.33 3.03 -10.64
N ALA A 90 0.15 2.63 -11.09
CA ALA A 90 -0.06 1.76 -12.22
C ALA A 90 -1.28 2.24 -13.02
N ASP A 91 -1.42 1.77 -14.26
CA ASP A 91 -2.42 2.34 -15.17
C ASP A 91 -3.85 1.96 -14.79
N GLU A 92 -4.10 0.68 -14.52
CA GLU A 92 -5.45 0.16 -14.36
C GLU A 92 -5.96 0.23 -12.92
N ASP A 93 -5.07 0.29 -11.94
CA ASP A 93 -5.40 0.27 -10.52
C ASP A 93 -5.31 1.68 -9.89
N ALA A 94 -5.98 1.86 -8.75
CA ALA A 94 -5.79 3.06 -7.95
C ALA A 94 -4.34 3.14 -7.41
N PRO A 95 -3.78 4.34 -7.18
CA PRO A 95 -2.50 4.49 -6.50
C PRO A 95 -2.53 3.77 -5.15
N LEU A 96 -1.48 3.01 -4.86
CA LEU A 96 -1.33 2.28 -3.60
C LEU A 96 -0.25 2.96 -2.77
N LEU A 97 -0.62 3.41 -1.58
CA LEU A 97 0.30 3.98 -0.61
C LEU A 97 0.44 3.05 0.59
N LEU A 98 1.64 2.53 0.85
CA LEU A 98 1.94 1.81 2.09
C LEU A 98 2.69 2.72 3.05
N ILE A 99 2.16 2.86 4.26
CA ILE A 99 2.74 3.63 5.37
C ILE A 99 3.00 2.67 6.53
N ALA A 100 4.27 2.35 6.79
CA ALA A 100 4.68 1.69 8.03
C ALA A 100 5.36 2.65 9.02
N GLY A 101 5.65 3.87 8.59
CA GLY A 101 6.27 4.93 9.39
C GLY A 101 5.33 6.10 9.72
N PRO A 102 5.91 7.29 9.97
CA PRO A 102 5.16 8.55 10.11
C PRO A 102 4.37 8.89 8.85
N LEU A 103 3.18 9.48 9.03
CA LEU A 103 2.34 9.91 7.92
C LEU A 103 3.03 11.03 7.11
N PRO A 104 3.27 10.87 5.80
CA PRO A 104 3.80 11.95 4.96
C PRO A 104 2.72 13.03 4.74
N THR A 105 3.13 14.24 4.34
CA THR A 105 2.13 15.24 3.93
C THR A 105 1.59 14.92 2.54
N LEU A 106 0.31 14.59 2.46
CA LEU A 106 -0.34 14.14 1.22
C LEU A 106 -0.98 15.29 0.44
N GLY A 107 -1.03 15.14 -0.88
CA GLY A 107 -1.85 15.96 -1.77
C GLY A 107 -3.23 15.34 -2.01
N ARG A 108 -4.12 16.06 -2.70
CA ARG A 108 -5.50 15.61 -2.99
C ARG A 108 -5.61 14.29 -3.77
N TRP A 109 -4.55 13.84 -4.44
CA TRP A 109 -4.55 12.54 -5.12
C TRP A 109 -4.83 11.38 -4.15
N ALA A 110 -4.48 11.54 -2.86
CA ALA A 110 -4.65 10.51 -1.86
C ALA A 110 -6.12 10.18 -1.58
N GLU A 111 -7.07 11.08 -1.89
CA GLU A 111 -8.51 10.80 -1.83
C GLU A 111 -8.92 9.61 -2.70
N LYS A 112 -8.17 9.36 -3.79
CA LYS A 112 -8.43 8.24 -4.72
C LYS A 112 -7.55 7.03 -4.45
N ALA A 113 -6.63 7.12 -3.50
CA ALA A 113 -5.65 6.07 -3.22
C ALA A 113 -6.26 4.95 -2.37
N ILE A 114 -5.65 3.77 -2.50
CA ILE A 114 -5.74 2.72 -1.50
C ILE A 114 -4.55 2.92 -0.56
N VAL A 115 -4.81 3.00 0.75
CA VAL A 115 -3.77 3.23 1.74
C VAL A 115 -3.64 2.01 2.65
N ILE A 116 -2.46 1.42 2.73
CA ILE A 116 -2.11 0.38 3.70
C ILE A 116 -1.42 1.06 4.89
N LEU A 117 -1.98 0.89 6.08
CA LEU A 117 -1.31 1.22 7.34
C LEU A 117 -0.75 -0.07 7.95
N ALA A 118 0.58 -0.16 8.04
CA ALA A 118 1.28 -1.36 8.49
C ALA A 118 2.03 -1.13 9.81
N GLY A 119 1.96 -2.08 10.74
CA GLY A 119 2.69 -2.03 12.03
C GLY A 119 1.82 -1.57 13.20
N GLN A 120 2.36 -0.67 14.03
CA GLN A 120 1.77 -0.27 15.32
C GLN A 120 1.03 1.07 15.26
N GLN A 121 0.29 1.41 16.31
CA GLN A 121 -0.47 2.66 16.42
C GLN A 121 -1.41 2.88 15.23
N LEU A 122 -2.04 1.81 14.72
CA LEU A 122 -2.88 1.85 13.53
C LEU A 122 -4.06 2.79 13.70
N MET A 123 -4.70 2.75 14.88
CA MET A 123 -5.79 3.66 15.21
C MET A 123 -5.33 5.12 15.09
N ARG A 124 -4.26 5.51 15.79
CA ARG A 124 -3.77 6.90 15.80
C ARG A 124 -3.36 7.36 14.40
N ARG A 125 -2.64 6.52 13.64
CA ARG A 125 -2.20 6.86 12.28
C ARG A 125 -3.37 6.92 11.31
N GLY A 126 -4.39 6.08 11.50
CA GLY A 126 -5.65 6.15 10.77
C GLY A 126 -6.39 7.46 11.03
N GLU A 127 -6.45 7.93 12.27
CA GLU A 127 -7.04 9.23 12.62
C GLU A 127 -6.29 10.38 11.95
N GLN A 128 -4.96 10.38 12.06
CA GLN A 128 -4.12 11.38 11.40
C GLN A 128 -4.30 11.37 9.88
N LEU A 129 -4.47 10.20 9.29
CA LEU A 129 -4.74 10.05 7.86
C LEU A 129 -6.07 10.70 7.52
N VAL A 130 -7.19 10.30 8.15
CA VAL A 130 -8.52 10.83 7.82
C VAL A 130 -8.67 12.33 8.11
N ASP A 131 -7.99 12.84 9.14
CA ASP A 131 -7.95 14.28 9.45
C ASP A 131 -7.20 15.07 8.35
N ALA A 132 -6.21 14.45 7.69
CA ALA A 132 -5.44 15.08 6.61
C ALA A 132 -6.11 14.89 5.25
N VAL A 133 -6.62 13.69 4.96
CA VAL A 133 -7.26 13.29 3.70
C VAL A 133 -8.02 11.97 3.89
N ILE A 134 -9.22 11.87 3.31
CA ILE A 134 -10.03 10.65 3.37
C ILE A 134 -9.76 9.83 2.09
N PRO A 135 -9.00 8.73 2.14
CA PRO A 135 -8.71 7.92 0.97
C PRO A 135 -9.92 7.07 0.56
N ARG A 136 -9.85 6.43 -0.61
CA ARG A 136 -10.90 5.51 -1.06
C ARG A 136 -11.04 4.30 -0.13
N LEU A 137 -9.90 3.79 0.36
CA LEU A 137 -9.83 2.60 1.20
C LEU A 137 -8.61 2.68 2.12
N ILE A 138 -8.80 2.26 3.38
CA ILE A 138 -7.74 2.00 4.35
C ILE A 138 -7.68 0.50 4.61
N ALA A 139 -6.53 -0.12 4.36
CA ALA A 139 -6.23 -1.51 4.70
C ALA A 139 -5.28 -1.54 5.90
N LEU A 140 -5.64 -2.30 6.94
CA LEU A 140 -4.89 -2.39 8.18
C LEU A 140 -4.06 -3.67 8.23
N ALA A 141 -2.75 -3.55 8.42
CA ALA A 141 -1.80 -4.65 8.53
C ALA A 141 -1.05 -4.56 9.86
N GLY A 142 -1.63 -5.09 10.93
CA GLY A 142 -1.04 -5.08 12.27
C GLY A 142 -1.51 -6.25 13.10
N SER A 143 -1.15 -6.26 14.38
CA SER A 143 -1.66 -7.28 15.31
C SER A 143 -3.17 -7.16 15.47
N ASP A 144 -3.81 -8.26 15.92
CA ASP A 144 -5.25 -8.27 16.18
C ASP A 144 -5.69 -7.12 17.12
N ALA A 145 -4.88 -6.82 18.14
CA ALA A 145 -5.15 -5.72 19.07
C ALA A 145 -5.09 -4.32 18.39
N GLU A 146 -4.15 -4.11 17.47
CA GLU A 146 -4.04 -2.86 16.70
C GLU A 146 -5.22 -2.69 15.74
N VAL A 147 -5.59 -3.78 15.07
CA VAL A 147 -6.74 -3.81 14.15
C VAL A 147 -8.04 -3.59 14.92
N GLU A 148 -8.28 -4.30 16.01
CA GLU A 148 -9.48 -4.14 16.85
C GLU A 148 -9.63 -2.71 17.36
N ALA A 149 -8.56 -2.12 17.91
CA ALA A 149 -8.56 -0.74 18.37
C ALA A 149 -8.92 0.27 17.25
N ALA A 150 -8.42 0.03 16.04
CA ALA A 150 -8.72 0.87 14.88
C ALA A 150 -10.18 0.70 14.41
N PHE A 151 -10.71 -0.53 14.38
CA PHE A 151 -12.10 -0.80 14.00
C PHE A 151 -13.13 -0.25 15.01
N ILE A 152 -12.75 -0.06 16.28
CA ILE A 152 -13.60 0.60 17.27
C ILE A 152 -13.74 2.11 16.99
N GLN A 153 -12.66 2.78 16.57
CA GLN A 153 -12.61 4.25 16.53
C GLN A 153 -12.75 4.85 15.13
N LEU A 154 -12.14 4.24 14.11
CA LEU A 154 -12.09 4.82 12.77
C LEU A 154 -13.44 4.89 12.05
N PRO A 155 -14.37 3.91 12.16
CA PRO A 155 -15.60 3.93 11.34
C PRO A 155 -16.43 5.20 11.43
N ALA A 156 -16.43 5.88 12.58
CA ALA A 156 -17.15 7.14 12.77
C ALA A 156 -16.55 8.32 11.98
N LYS A 157 -15.34 8.18 11.42
CA LYS A 157 -14.56 9.23 10.76
C LYS A 157 -14.31 8.98 9.27
N LEU A 158 -14.72 7.83 8.73
CA LEU A 158 -14.33 7.40 7.38
C LEU A 158 -15.02 8.17 6.25
N ASP A 159 -16.14 8.84 6.50
CA ASP A 159 -16.92 9.60 5.49
C ASP A 159 -17.07 8.88 4.13
N GLY A 160 -17.39 7.57 4.18
CA GLY A 160 -17.55 6.73 2.99
C GLY A 160 -16.28 6.02 2.50
N ALA A 161 -15.12 6.26 3.09
CA ALA A 161 -13.93 5.44 2.87
C ALA A 161 -14.16 3.99 3.34
N GLY A 162 -13.66 3.04 2.56
CA GLY A 162 -13.60 1.64 2.99
C GLY A 162 -12.59 1.45 4.12
N LEU A 163 -12.85 0.49 5.00
CA LEU A 163 -11.89 0.02 5.99
C LEU A 163 -11.88 -1.51 5.98
N LEU A 164 -10.68 -2.10 5.86
CA LEU A 164 -10.51 -3.55 5.91
C LEU A 164 -9.30 -3.94 6.77
N ALA A 165 -9.34 -5.15 7.33
CA ALA A 165 -8.20 -5.80 7.97
C ALA A 165 -7.55 -6.77 6.99
N LEU A 166 -6.22 -6.78 6.97
CA LEU A 166 -5.44 -7.80 6.29
C LEU A 166 -5.07 -8.91 7.28
N SER A 167 -5.28 -10.16 6.88
CA SER A 167 -4.85 -11.32 7.64
C SER A 167 -3.59 -11.92 7.01
N PRO A 168 -2.60 -12.38 7.82
CA PRO A 168 -1.38 -12.96 7.28
C PRO A 168 -1.65 -14.12 6.31
N GLY A 169 -1.02 -14.10 5.14
CA GLY A 169 -1.13 -15.11 4.09
C GLY A 169 -2.45 -15.07 3.30
N LEU A 170 -3.44 -14.28 3.72
CA LEU A 170 -4.71 -14.17 3.02
C LEU A 170 -4.62 -13.11 1.92
N ALA A 171 -5.00 -13.50 0.71
CA ALA A 171 -5.05 -12.59 -0.41
C ALA A 171 -6.44 -11.94 -0.53
N VAL A 172 -6.48 -10.60 -0.58
CA VAL A 172 -7.71 -9.81 -0.60
C VAL A 172 -7.76 -8.94 -1.86
N GLU A 173 -8.90 -8.92 -2.53
CA GLU A 173 -9.15 -8.04 -3.68
C GLU A 173 -9.74 -6.71 -3.24
N VAL A 174 -9.29 -5.63 -3.87
CA VAL A 174 -9.62 -4.23 -3.54
C VAL A 174 -9.81 -3.38 -4.79
#